data_AF-A0A8H6C361-F1
#
_entry.id   AF-A0A8H6C361-F1
#
_cell.length_a   1.000
_cell.length_b   1.000
_cell.length_c   1.000
_cell.angle_alpha   90.00
_cell.angle_beta   90.00
_cell.angle_gamma   90.00
#
_symmetry.space_group_name_H-M   'P 1'
#
loop_
_entity.id
_entity.type
_entity.pdbx_description
1 polymer ?
#
loop_
_entity_poly.entity_id
_entity_poly.type
_entity_poly.pdbx_seq_one_letter_code
_entity_poly.pdbx_strand_id
1 'polypeptide(L)' 'MSSEEKDLSPHRISDISTKSGKNGETIVVIRMKNQLVREMSEEEFKLAAPKSYAKLKARQNPSNKK' A
#
# COMPACT_ATOMS: atom_id res chain seq x y z
N MET A 1 2.80 3.42 26.18
CA MET A 1 2.63 3.89 24.78
C MET A 1 2.58 2.66 23.92
N SER A 2 1.39 2.27 23.45
CA SER A 2 1.26 1.13 22.54
C SER A 2 1.71 1.59 21.17
N SER A 3 2.89 1.15 20.75
CA SER A 3 3.24 1.12 19.33
C SER A 3 2.21 0.21 18.68
N GLU A 4 1.13 0.75 18.13
CA GLU A 4 0.32 0.02 17.17
C GLU A 4 1.27 -0.31 16.02
N GLU A 5 1.86 -1.51 16.07
CA GLU A 5 2.62 -2.03 14.95
C GLU A 5 1.72 -1.85 13.73
N LYS A 6 2.24 -1.16 12.72
CA LYS A 6 1.59 -1.03 11.42
C LYS A 6 1.65 -2.42 10.76
N ASP A 7 0.90 -3.38 11.30
CA ASP A 7 0.83 -4.77 10.81
C ASP A 7 0.22 -4.76 9.42
N LEU A 8 1.09 -4.76 8.41
CA LEU A 8 0.77 -4.89 7.00
C LEU A 8 0.95 -6.34 6.54
N SER A 9 0.52 -7.26 7.41
CA SER A 9 0.55 -8.69 7.14
C SER A 9 -0.23 -9.01 5.84
N PRO A 10 0.41 -9.63 4.83
CA PRO A 10 -0.19 -9.80 3.51
C PRO A 10 -1.45 -10.67 3.50
N HIS A 11 -1.60 -11.57 4.49
CA HIS A 11 -2.80 -12.40 4.64
C HIS A 11 -4.04 -11.61 5.09
N ARG A 12 -3.84 -10.43 5.70
CA ARG A 12 -4.89 -9.50 6.14
C ARG A 12 -5.22 -8.44 5.09
N ILE A 13 -4.31 -8.18 4.15
CA ILE A 13 -4.55 -7.24 3.06
C ILE A 13 -5.56 -7.85 2.08
N SER A 14 -6.67 -7.15 1.86
CA SER A 14 -7.68 -7.49 0.87
C SER A 14 -7.41 -6.80 -0.46
N ASP A 15 -7.02 -5.53 -0.44
CA ASP A 15 -6.77 -4.73 -1.63
C ASP A 15 -5.76 -3.62 -1.35
N ILE A 16 -5.02 -3.20 -2.38
CA ILE A 16 -4.09 -2.07 -2.33
C ILE A 16 -4.35 -1.21 -3.56
N SER A 17 -4.69 0.04 -3.32
CA SER A 17 -4.88 1.05 -4.36
C SER A 17 -4.06 2.30 -4.06
N THR A 18 -3.90 3.16 -5.05
CA THR A 18 -3.24 4.46 -4.92
C THR A 18 -4.23 5.55 -5.32
N LYS A 19 -4.28 6.63 -4.56
CA LYS A 19 -5.05 7.83 -4.91
C LYS A 19 -4.15 9.06 -4.87
N SER A 20 -4.49 10.06 -5.67
CA SER A 20 -3.84 11.37 -5.60
C SER A 20 -4.36 12.14 -4.38
N GLY A 21 -3.46 12.56 -3.51
CA GLY A 21 -3.72 13.47 -2.41
C GLY A 21 -3.95 14.91 -2.90
N LYS A 22 -4.38 15.77 -1.98
CA LYS A 22 -4.74 17.17 -2.28
C LYS A 22 -3.57 18.01 -2.83
N ASN A 23 -2.33 17.60 -2.58
CA ASN A 23 -1.11 18.31 -3.01
C ASN A 23 -0.40 17.63 -4.20
N GLY A 24 -1.05 16.68 -4.89
CA GLY A 24 -0.40 15.87 -5.94
C GLY A 24 0.45 14.71 -5.40
N GLU A 25 0.45 14.50 -4.08
CA GLU A 25 1.10 13.38 -3.41
C GLU A 25 0.40 12.05 -3.76
N THR A 26 1.16 10.95 -3.86
CA THR A 26 0.56 9.62 -4.03
C THR A 26 0.30 9.00 -2.66
N ILE A 27 -0.97 8.78 -2.33
CA ILE A 27 -1.40 8.11 -1.11
C ILE A 27 -1.73 6.67 -1.44
N VAL A 28 -1.12 5.74 -0.70
CA VAL A 28 -1.44 4.32 -0.78
C VAL A 28 -2.57 4.03 0.19
N VAL A 29 -3.64 3.44 -0.33
CA VAL A 29 -4.82 3.01 0.40
C VAL A 29 -4.83 1.49 0.47
N ILE A 30 -4.67 0.97 1.68
CA ILE A 30 -4.58 -0.47 1.97
C ILE A 30 -5.88 -0.88 2.64
N ARG A 31 -6.66 -1.70 1.96
CA ARG A 31 -7.89 -2.27 2.51
C ARG A 31 -7.56 -3.59 3.17
N MET A 32 -7.78 -3.68 4.48
CA MET A 32 -7.64 -4.92 5.23
C MET A 32 -8.97 -5.70 5.21
N LYS A 33 -8.91 -7.03 5.31
CA LYS A 33 -10.08 -7.93 5.35
C LYS A 33 -11.07 -7.58 6.47
N ASN A 34 -10.57 -7.08 7.60
CA ASN A 34 -11.40 -6.64 8.73
C ASN A 34 -11.98 -5.22 8.54
N GLN A 35 -12.29 -4.82 7.31
CA GLN A 35 -12.76 -3.48 6.90
C GLN A 35 -11.87 -2.28 7.24
N LEU A 36 -10.81 -2.45 8.04
CA LEU A 36 -9.86 -1.39 8.35
C LEU A 36 -9.19 -0.90 7.06
N VAL A 37 -9.33 0.38 6.75
CA VAL A 37 -8.61 1.05 5.67
C VAL A 37 -7.44 1.80 6.29
N ARG A 38 -6.24 1.57 5.78
CA ARG A 38 -5.05 2.34 6.14
C ARG A 38 -4.62 3.19 4.96
N GLU A 39 -4.39 4.47 5.23
CA GLU A 39 -3.85 5.41 4.26
C GLU A 39 -2.47 5.83 4.74
N MET A 40 -1.48 5.80 3.85
CA MET A 40 -0.13 6.25 4.13
C MET A 40 0.54 6.71 2.85
N SER A 41 1.62 7.48 2.99
CA SER A 41 2.41 7.91 1.84
C SER A 41 3.04 6.72 1.12
N GLU A 42 3.29 6.85 -0.19
CA GLU A 42 3.99 5.82 -0.95
C GLU A 42 5.33 5.41 -0.33
N GLU A 43 6.08 6.38 0.19
CA GLU A 43 7.36 6.16 0.86
C GLU A 43 7.21 5.35 2.16
N GLU A 44 6.21 5.68 2.98
CA GLU A 44 5.89 4.92 4.19
C GLU A 44 5.48 3.48 3.85
N PHE A 45 4.69 3.30 2.79
CA PHE A 45 4.26 1.98 2.35
C PHE A 45 5.42 1.14 1.81
N LYS A 46 6.36 1.77 1.08
CA LYS A 46 7.58 1.11 0.59
C LYS A 46 8.44 0.60 1.75
N LEU A 47 8.56 1.37 2.83
CA LEU A 47 9.30 0.96 4.03
C LEU A 47 8.57 -0.12 4.83
N ALA A 48 7.25 0.00 5.00
CA ALA A 48 6.47 -0.91 5.82
C ALA A 48 6.12 -2.25 5.12
N ALA A 49 5.95 -2.25 3.79
CA ALA A 49 5.58 -3.43 3.01
C ALA A 49 6.28 -3.48 1.63
N PRO A 50 7.62 -3.59 1.59
CA PRO A 50 8.40 -3.51 0.34
C PRO A 50 8.00 -4.56 -0.70
N LYS A 51 7.63 -5.78 -0.28
CA LYS A 51 7.16 -6.84 -1.19
C LYS A 51 5.82 -6.50 -1.84
N SER A 52 4.90 -5.93 -1.09
CA SER A 52 3.58 -5.51 -1.59
C SER A 52 3.71 -4.29 -2.50
N TYR A 53 4.59 -3.35 -2.15
CA TYR A 53 4.92 -2.20 -2.99
C TYR A 53 5.52 -2.62 -4.35
N ALA A 54 6.46 -3.57 -4.37
CA ALA A 54 7.01 -4.09 -5.62
C ALA A 54 5.92 -4.68 -6.53
N LYS A 55 4.95 -5.43 -5.96
CA LYS A 55 3.79 -5.95 -6.71
C LYS A 55 2.87 -4.85 -7.23
N LEU A 56 2.64 -3.80 -6.43
CA LEU A 56 1.85 -2.63 -6.82
C LEU A 56 2.48 -1.94 -8.03
N LYS A 57 3.78 -1.63 -7.98
CA LYS A 57 4.52 -1.03 -9.10
C LYS A 57 4.62 -1.93 -10.33
N ALA A 58 4.77 -3.24 -10.15
CA ALA A 58 4.75 -4.19 -11.25
C ALA A 58 3.40 -4.24 -11.98
N ARG A 59 2.27 -4.02 -11.28
CA ARG A 59 0.95 -3.87 -11.90
C ARG A 59 0.78 -2.54 -12.62
N GLN A 60 1.37 -1.46 -12.09
CA GLN A 60 1.35 -0.13 -12.72
C GLN A 60 2.25 -0.02 -13.95
N ASN A 61 3.27 -0.88 -14.07
CA ASN A 61 4.10 -1.02 -15.26
C ASN A 61 3.69 -2.26 -16.08
N PRO A 62 2.61 -2.21 -16.88
CA PRO A 62 2.21 -3.34 -17.73
C PRO A 62 3.21 -3.64 -18.87
N SER A 63 4.30 -2.88 -18.99
CA SER A 63 5.11 -2.80 -20.21
C SER A 63 6.26 -3.81 -20.33
N ASN A 64 6.28 -4.93 -19.59
CA ASN A 64 7.35 -5.93 -19.77
C ASN A 64 6.89 -7.40 -19.68
N LYS A 65 5.88 -7.75 -20.48
CA LYS A 65 5.66 -9.13 -20.95
C LYS A 65 5.38 -9.11 -22.45
N LYS A 66 6.43 -9.12 -23.26
CA LYS A 66 6.44 -9.79 -24.56
C LYS A 66 7.55 -10.83 -24.52
#